data_AF-A0A8K0UPF8-F1
#
_entry.id   AF-A0A8K0UPF8-F1
#
_cell.length_a   1.000
_cell.length_b   1.000
_cell.length_c   1.000
_cell.angle_alpha   90.00
_cell.angle_beta   90.00
_cell.angle_gamma   90.00
#
_symmetry.space_group_name_H-M   'P 1'
#
loop_
_entity.id
_entity.type
_entity.pdbx_description
1 polymer ?
#
loop_
_entity_poly.entity_id
_entity_poly.type
_entity_poly.pdbx_seq_one_letter_code
_entity_poly.pdbx_strand_id
1 'polypeptide(L)'
;MDDPTSVPLGSKPSEKLKDIDDGKNALSVLQDILVTLRKSNIIPRDGETKWVRFWNKYTQEADDYDREFLERYKNDMNTTMIFSGLFTAVTATIASMTISGLSQDPNIVTQTLLFNMVLLLNRTDDSIPRGIPIPSWDGPSASVIWFQTLLYASLVCSLLVALGAVLATQW
;
A
#
# COMPACT_ATOMS: atom_id res chain seq x y z
N MET A 1 87.42 -7.89 43.61
CA MET A 1 86.78 -8.75 42.61
C MET A 1 86.10 -7.88 41.57
N ASP A 2 86.90 -7.47 40.58
CA ASP A 2 86.67 -7.55 39.13
C ASP A 2 85.43 -6.88 38.49
N ASP A 3 85.67 -5.71 37.87
CA ASP A 3 85.52 -5.32 36.44
C ASP A 3 84.20 -5.58 35.65
N PRO A 4 83.86 -4.81 34.59
CA PRO A 4 82.62 -4.03 34.52
C PRO A 4 81.91 -4.24 33.16
N THR A 5 81.15 -3.23 32.70
CA THR A 5 80.74 -2.97 31.31
C THR A 5 79.53 -3.73 30.72
N SER A 6 78.43 -2.98 30.57
CA SER A 6 77.77 -2.85 29.26
C SER A 6 77.05 -1.50 29.18
N VAL A 7 77.80 -0.53 28.67
CA VAL A 7 77.30 0.75 28.14
C VAL A 7 76.39 0.44 26.94
N PRO A 8 75.20 1.06 26.78
CA PRO A 8 74.44 0.96 25.55
C PRO A 8 75.11 1.83 24.49
N LEU A 9 75.87 1.19 23.61
CA LEU A 9 76.63 1.85 22.56
C LEU A 9 75.74 2.10 21.33
N GLY A 10 75.50 3.38 21.03
CA GLY A 10 75.27 3.97 19.72
C GLY A 10 74.50 3.16 18.66
N SER A 11 73.28 3.60 18.36
CA SER A 11 72.51 3.22 17.18
C SER A 11 73.36 3.28 15.91
N LYS A 12 73.52 2.11 15.27
CA LYS A 12 74.39 1.88 14.12
C LYS A 12 73.86 2.62 12.88
N PRO A 13 74.66 3.46 12.20
CA PRO A 13 74.22 4.25 11.05
C PRO A 13 73.75 3.42 9.85
N SER A 14 74.12 2.13 9.81
CA SER A 14 73.73 1.17 8.77
C SER A 14 72.25 0.76 8.80
N GLU A 15 71.60 0.87 9.97
CA GLU A 15 70.18 0.50 10.13
C GLU A 15 69.27 1.62 9.63
N LYS A 16 69.60 2.86 10.03
CA LYS A 16 68.95 4.09 9.53
C LYS A 16 69.02 4.24 8.01
N LEU A 17 70.12 3.81 7.38
CA LEU A 17 70.26 3.92 5.92
C LEU A 17 69.34 2.95 5.16
N LYS A 18 69.04 1.79 5.77
CA LYS A 18 68.21 0.74 5.17
C LYS A 18 66.73 1.11 5.25
N ASP A 19 66.27 1.63 6.39
CA ASP A 19 64.90 2.14 6.55
C ASP A 19 64.57 3.29 5.58
N ILE A 20 65.55 4.14 5.25
CA ILE A 20 65.37 5.25 4.30
C ILE A 20 65.26 4.75 2.86
N ASP A 21 65.99 3.68 2.50
CA ASP A 21 65.91 3.06 1.18
C ASP A 21 64.58 2.31 1.01
N ASP A 22 64.19 1.52 2.01
CA ASP A 22 62.91 0.81 2.04
C ASP A 22 61.71 1.76 2.00
N GLY A 23 61.78 2.89 2.71
CA GLY A 23 60.74 3.94 2.66
C GLY A 23 60.61 4.61 1.29
N LYS A 24 61.73 4.82 0.57
CA LYS A 24 61.72 5.37 -0.79
C LYS A 24 61.14 4.39 -1.80
N ASN A 25 61.46 3.10 -1.65
CA ASN A 25 60.94 2.03 -2.49
C ASN A 25 59.42 1.82 -2.28
N ALA A 26 58.94 1.94 -1.04
CA ALA A 26 57.52 1.88 -0.74
C ALA A 26 56.73 3.06 -1.35
N LEU A 27 57.31 4.27 -1.30
CA LEU A 27 56.67 5.47 -1.85
C LEU A 27 56.60 5.41 -3.38
N SER A 28 57.64 4.91 -4.05
CA SER A 28 57.63 4.73 -5.51
C SER A 28 56.60 3.67 -5.94
N VAL A 29 56.48 2.56 -5.20
CA VAL A 29 55.48 1.52 -5.46
C VAL A 29 54.06 2.04 -5.24
N LEU A 30 53.81 2.82 -4.17
CA LEU A 30 52.50 3.43 -3.94
C LEU A 30 52.13 4.45 -5.02
N GLN A 31 53.11 5.22 -5.48
CA GLN A 31 52.90 6.18 -6.56
C GLN A 31 52.60 5.46 -7.88
N ASP A 32 53.28 4.36 -8.16
CA ASP A 32 53.04 3.53 -9.34
C ASP A 32 51.66 2.85 -9.28
N ILE A 33 51.24 2.36 -8.11
CA ILE A 33 49.89 1.82 -7.88
C ILE A 33 48.83 2.92 -8.04
N LEU A 34 49.04 4.12 -7.49
CA LEU A 34 48.07 5.23 -7.65
C LEU A 34 47.98 5.70 -9.10
N VAL A 35 49.09 5.70 -9.84
CA VAL A 35 49.10 6.01 -11.27
C VAL A 35 48.39 4.91 -12.07
N THR A 36 48.61 3.65 -11.70
CA THR A 36 47.98 2.49 -12.35
C THR A 36 46.48 2.43 -12.05
N LEU A 37 46.06 2.67 -10.82
CA LEU A 37 44.65 2.73 -10.43
C LEU A 37 43.93 3.91 -11.08
N ARG A 38 44.57 5.10 -11.12
CA ARG A 38 44.06 6.27 -11.85
C ARG A 38 43.87 5.95 -13.33
N LYS A 39 44.85 5.26 -13.94
CA LYS A 39 44.79 4.83 -15.33
C LYS A 39 43.76 3.72 -15.55
N SER A 40 43.36 2.98 -14.51
CA SER A 40 42.47 1.81 -14.57
C SER A 40 40.99 2.10 -14.28
N ASN A 41 40.56 3.36 -14.13
CA ASN A 41 39.14 3.72 -14.21
C ASN A 41 38.62 3.64 -15.68
N ILE A 42 39.04 2.58 -16.37
CA ILE A 42 38.73 2.26 -17.75
C ILE A 42 37.44 1.48 -17.71
N ILE A 43 36.33 2.21 -17.76
CA ILE A 43 35.22 1.72 -18.56
C ILE A 43 35.76 1.71 -20.00
N PRO A 44 35.93 0.55 -20.65
CA PRO A 44 36.44 0.53 -22.02
C PRO A 44 35.44 1.26 -22.92
N ARG A 45 35.88 2.32 -23.62
CA ARG A 45 35.04 3.13 -24.52
C ARG A 45 34.31 2.31 -25.61
N ASP A 46 34.88 1.17 -26.02
CA ASP A 46 34.23 0.18 -26.90
C ASP A 46 33.16 -0.65 -26.18
N GLY A 47 33.41 -1.00 -24.91
CA GLY A 47 32.42 -1.60 -24.03
C GLY A 47 31.27 -0.65 -23.69
N GLU A 48 31.53 0.66 -23.63
CA GLU A 48 30.52 1.69 -23.40
C GLU A 48 29.47 1.72 -24.51
N THR A 49 29.88 1.61 -25.79
CA THR A 49 28.92 1.52 -26.91
C THR A 49 28.18 0.19 -26.97
N LYS A 50 28.82 -0.94 -26.62
CA LYS A 50 28.17 -2.25 -26.53
C LYS A 50 27.20 -2.32 -25.34
N TRP A 51 27.58 -1.75 -24.20
CA TRP A 51 26.78 -1.62 -22.99
C TRP A 51 25.58 -0.72 -23.21
N VAL A 52 25.77 0.44 -23.84
CA VAL A 52 24.68 1.34 -24.23
C VAL A 52 23.76 0.67 -25.25
N ARG A 53 24.29 -0.09 -26.21
CA ARG A 53 23.47 -0.83 -27.19
C ARG A 53 22.71 -1.99 -26.55
N PHE A 54 23.31 -2.69 -25.59
CA PHE A 54 22.66 -3.72 -24.79
C PHE A 54 21.54 -3.12 -23.92
N TRP A 55 21.82 -2.04 -23.21
CA TRP A 55 20.81 -1.32 -22.42
C TRP A 55 19.70 -0.77 -23.30
N ASN A 56 20.00 -0.16 -24.45
CA ASN A 56 18.96 0.31 -25.37
C ASN A 56 18.08 -0.85 -25.87
N LYS A 57 18.70 -1.99 -26.22
CA LYS A 57 17.98 -3.18 -26.66
C LYS A 57 17.10 -3.74 -25.52
N TYR A 58 17.64 -3.80 -24.31
CA TYR A 58 16.93 -4.27 -23.13
C TYR A 58 15.79 -3.33 -22.73
N THR A 59 16.03 -2.01 -22.69
CA THR A 59 15.01 -1.00 -22.41
C THR A 59 13.95 -0.99 -23.48
N GLN A 60 14.30 -1.17 -24.76
CA GLN A 60 13.33 -1.29 -25.83
C GLN A 60 12.44 -2.53 -25.67
N GLU A 61 13.05 -3.69 -25.41
CA GLU A 61 12.30 -4.94 -25.21
C GLU A 61 11.45 -4.89 -23.93
N ALA A 62 11.99 -4.31 -22.86
CA ALA A 62 11.29 -4.12 -21.60
C ALA A 62 10.12 -3.14 -21.75
N ASP A 63 10.31 -2.04 -22.48
CA ASP A 63 9.25 -1.06 -22.75
C ASP A 63 8.16 -1.62 -23.65
N ASP A 64 8.51 -2.42 -24.68
CA ASP A 64 7.52 -3.10 -25.52
C ASP A 64 6.74 -4.17 -24.72
N TYR A 65 7.41 -4.96 -23.88
CA TYR A 65 6.76 -5.96 -23.02
C TYR A 65 5.88 -5.32 -21.96
N ASP A 66 6.38 -4.30 -21.26
CA ASP A 66 5.65 -3.58 -20.23
C ASP A 66 4.44 -2.85 -20.81
N ARG A 67 4.57 -2.29 -22.03
CA ARG A 67 3.45 -1.67 -22.75
C ARG A 67 2.36 -2.66 -23.11
N GLU A 68 2.72 -3.82 -23.66
CA GLU A 68 1.74 -4.87 -24.01
C GLU A 68 1.06 -5.42 -22.74
N PHE A 69 1.82 -5.58 -21.65
CA PHE A 69 1.30 -6.02 -20.36
C PHE A 69 0.36 -4.97 -19.75
N LEU A 70 0.77 -3.70 -19.71
CA LEU A 70 -0.02 -2.57 -19.22
C LEU A 70 -1.29 -2.40 -20.05
N GLU A 71 -1.24 -2.53 -21.37
CA GLU A 71 -2.41 -2.37 -22.23
C GLU A 71 -3.45 -3.46 -21.96
N ARG A 72 -3.01 -4.72 -21.81
CA ARG A 72 -3.87 -5.84 -21.42
C ARG A 72 -4.44 -5.67 -20.01
N TYR A 73 -3.59 -5.32 -19.06
CA TYR A 73 -3.97 -5.17 -17.66
C TYR A 73 -4.94 -4.01 -17.46
N LYS A 74 -4.70 -2.89 -18.13
CA LYS A 74 -5.57 -1.71 -18.13
C LYS A 74 -6.94 -2.01 -18.73
N ASN A 75 -7.01 -2.87 -19.75
CA ASN A 75 -8.29 -3.32 -20.31
C ASN A 75 -9.08 -4.20 -19.32
N ASP A 76 -8.42 -5.15 -18.66
CA ASP A 76 -9.03 -5.99 -17.62
C ASP A 76 -9.49 -5.15 -16.41
N MET A 77 -8.68 -4.17 -16.00
CA MET A 77 -9.02 -3.21 -14.96
C MET A 77 -10.22 -2.34 -15.33
N ASN A 78 -10.27 -1.81 -16.55
CA ASN A 78 -11.41 -1.01 -17.01
C ASN A 78 -12.69 -1.85 -17.01
N THR A 79 -12.60 -3.11 -17.43
CA THR A 79 -13.74 -4.04 -17.44
C THR A 79 -14.24 -4.33 -16.02
N THR A 80 -13.35 -4.70 -15.10
CA THR A 80 -13.72 -4.92 -13.69
C THR A 80 -14.22 -3.65 -13.01
N MET A 81 -13.72 -2.46 -13.38
CA MET A 81 -14.19 -1.16 -12.87
C MET A 81 -15.60 -0.81 -13.35
N ILE A 82 -15.95 -1.08 -14.61
CA ILE A 82 -17.32 -0.89 -15.12
C ILE A 82 -18.29 -1.84 -14.41
N PHE A 83 -17.92 -3.12 -14.26
CA PHE A 83 -18.72 -4.09 -13.50
C PHE A 83 -18.86 -3.68 -12.03
N SER A 84 -17.79 -3.17 -11.41
CA SER A 84 -17.78 -2.61 -10.06
C SER A 84 -18.72 -1.40 -9.91
N GLY A 85 -18.72 -0.49 -10.88
CA GLY A 85 -19.62 0.67 -10.90
C GLY A 85 -21.10 0.26 -11.01
N LEU A 86 -21.40 -0.68 -11.90
CA LEU A 86 -22.75 -1.25 -12.04
C LEU A 86 -23.19 -1.98 -10.76
N PHE A 87 -22.28 -2.78 -10.19
CA PHE A 87 -22.52 -3.46 -8.92
C PHE A 87 -22.78 -2.47 -7.78
N THR A 88 -22.04 -1.36 -7.72
CA THR A 88 -22.26 -0.27 -6.75
C THR A 88 -23.63 0.38 -6.96
N ALA A 89 -24.04 0.65 -8.20
CA ALA A 89 -25.35 1.24 -8.49
C ALA A 89 -26.51 0.31 -8.08
N VAL A 90 -26.42 -0.98 -8.40
CA VAL A 90 -27.41 -1.99 -7.97
C VAL A 90 -27.43 -2.09 -6.45
N THR A 91 -26.26 -2.15 -5.83
CA THR A 91 -26.08 -2.21 -4.37
C THR A 91 -26.65 -0.98 -3.65
N ALA A 92 -26.41 0.23 -4.18
CA ALA A 92 -26.99 1.48 -3.66
C ALA A 92 -28.52 1.49 -3.79
N THR A 93 -29.04 0.93 -4.88
CA THR A 93 -30.49 0.78 -5.07
C THR A 93 -31.08 -0.18 -4.05
N ILE A 94 -30.45 -1.35 -3.85
CA ILE A 94 -30.86 -2.30 -2.81
C ILE A 94 -30.79 -1.64 -1.44
N ALA A 95 -29.70 -0.93 -1.11
CA ALA A 95 -29.59 -0.19 0.15
C ALA A 95 -30.71 0.83 0.35
N SER A 96 -31.04 1.61 -0.69
CA SER A 96 -32.15 2.57 -0.66
C SER A 96 -33.51 1.89 -0.42
N MET A 97 -33.76 0.75 -1.08
CA MET A 97 -34.95 -0.06 -0.86
C MET A 97 -35.00 -0.63 0.55
N THR A 98 -33.85 -1.07 1.07
CA THR A 98 -33.76 -1.70 2.40
C THR A 98 -33.94 -0.67 3.51
N ILE A 99 -33.43 0.56 3.36
CA ILE A 99 -33.65 1.67 4.32
C ILE A 99 -35.15 1.87 4.61
N SER A 100 -35.99 1.76 3.59
CA SER A 100 -37.45 1.86 3.76
C SER A 100 -38.05 0.68 4.55
N GLY A 101 -37.43 -0.50 4.48
CA GLY A 101 -37.84 -1.71 5.19
C GLY A 101 -37.22 -1.89 6.59
N LEU A 102 -36.24 -1.06 6.98
CA LEU A 102 -35.68 -1.02 8.34
C LEU A 102 -36.47 -0.08 9.28
N SER A 103 -37.41 0.70 8.75
CA SER A 103 -38.33 1.48 9.56
C SER A 103 -39.51 0.62 9.99
N GLN A 104 -40.00 0.83 11.20
CA GLN A 104 -41.26 0.27 11.67
C GLN A 104 -42.35 0.56 10.63
N ASP A 105 -43.08 -0.47 10.17
CA ASP A 105 -44.07 -0.34 9.10
C ASP A 105 -45.00 0.83 9.44
N PRO A 106 -44.89 1.96 8.71
CA PRO A 106 -45.60 3.18 9.07
C PRO A 106 -47.11 2.95 9.01
N ASN A 107 -47.56 1.96 8.25
CA ASN A 107 -48.97 1.60 8.17
C ASN A 107 -49.46 0.98 9.48
N ILE A 108 -48.69 0.07 10.08
CA ILE A 108 -49.06 -0.58 11.35
C ILE A 108 -49.00 0.41 12.52
N VAL A 109 -47.99 1.29 12.55
CA VAL A 109 -47.89 2.35 13.57
C VAL A 109 -49.05 3.34 13.42
N THR A 110 -49.32 3.81 12.21
CA THR A 110 -50.39 4.77 11.95
C THR A 110 -51.77 4.17 12.22
N GLN A 111 -52.02 2.92 11.82
CA GLN A 111 -53.27 2.21 12.14
C GLN A 111 -53.46 2.05 13.65
N THR A 112 -52.40 1.68 14.38
CA THR A 112 -52.47 1.53 15.84
C THR A 112 -52.68 2.88 16.53
N LEU A 113 -52.05 3.95 16.05
CA LEU A 113 -52.25 5.31 16.55
C LEU A 113 -53.66 5.84 16.25
N LEU A 114 -54.16 5.65 15.02
CA LEU A 114 -55.51 6.04 14.63
C LEU A 114 -56.57 5.29 15.44
N PHE A 115 -56.39 3.98 15.65
CA PHE A 115 -57.28 3.19 16.49
C PHE A 115 -57.29 3.69 17.93
N ASN A 116 -56.12 3.99 18.50
CA ASN A 116 -56.01 4.60 19.83
C ASN A 116 -56.69 5.98 19.88
N MET A 117 -56.55 6.84 18.87
CA MET A 117 -57.25 8.14 18.82
C MET A 117 -58.78 7.97 18.76
N VAL A 118 -59.29 7.05 17.93
CA VAL A 118 -60.73 6.79 17.85
C VAL A 118 -61.26 6.24 19.18
N LEU A 119 -60.51 5.37 19.86
CA LEU A 119 -60.85 4.85 21.18
C LEU A 119 -60.91 5.96 22.26
N LEU A 120 -60.05 6.98 22.14
CA LEU A 120 -60.06 8.16 23.02
C LEU A 120 -61.24 9.10 22.72
N LEU A 121 -61.63 9.25 21.45
CA LEU A 121 -62.71 10.13 21.01
C LEU A 121 -64.10 9.52 21.22
N ASN A 122 -64.24 8.20 21.13
CA ASN A 122 -65.50 7.47 21.33
C ASN A 122 -65.82 7.21 22.82
N ARG A 123 -65.22 7.98 23.75
CA ARG A 123 -65.45 7.81 25.19
C ARG A 123 -66.73 8.51 25.63
N THR A 124 -67.48 7.80 26.47
CA THR A 124 -68.67 8.32 27.18
C THR A 124 -68.56 8.17 28.71
N ASP A 125 -67.51 7.49 29.22
CA ASP A 125 -67.30 7.22 30.64
C ASP A 125 -65.86 7.52 31.10
N ASP A 126 -65.71 7.89 32.38
CA ASP A 126 -64.49 8.42 33.04
C ASP A 126 -63.39 7.38 33.30
N SER A 127 -63.55 6.15 32.82
CA SER A 127 -62.52 5.11 32.96
C SER A 127 -61.39 5.30 31.93
N ILE A 128 -60.15 5.02 32.31
CA ILE A 128 -58.99 5.06 31.41
C ILE A 128 -58.95 3.76 30.58
N PRO A 129 -59.33 3.73 29.28
CA PRO A 129 -59.06 2.62 28.39
C PRO A 129 -57.57 2.34 28.34
N ARG A 130 -57.26 1.06 28.51
CA ARG A 130 -55.97 0.49 28.16
C ARG A 130 -55.85 0.60 26.64
N GLY A 131 -55.08 1.58 26.18
CA GLY A 131 -54.75 1.74 24.76
C GLY A 131 -54.11 0.46 24.22
N ILE A 132 -54.27 0.21 22.92
CA ILE A 132 -53.57 -0.92 22.27
C ILE A 132 -52.06 -0.60 22.36
N PRO A 133 -51.24 -1.50 22.92
CA PRO A 133 -49.80 -1.32 22.95
C PRO A 133 -49.29 -1.10 21.53
N ILE A 134 -48.58 -0.01 21.31
CA ILE A 134 -47.84 0.19 20.06
C ILE A 134 -46.89 -0.99 19.94
N PRO A 135 -46.85 -1.71 18.81
CA PRO A 135 -45.93 -2.83 18.66
C PRO A 135 -44.51 -2.32 18.94
N SER A 136 -43.86 -2.91 19.94
CA SER A 136 -42.46 -2.60 20.25
C SER A 136 -41.60 -3.11 19.11
N TRP A 137 -40.87 -2.22 18.46
CA TRP A 137 -39.89 -2.59 17.45
C TRP A 137 -38.69 -3.27 18.14
N ASP A 138 -38.59 -4.59 18.00
CA ASP A 138 -37.55 -5.42 18.65
C ASP A 138 -36.16 -5.31 17.98
N GLY A 139 -35.92 -4.20 17.28
CA GLY A 139 -34.69 -3.95 16.53
C GLY A 139 -34.61 -4.74 15.21
N PRO A 140 -33.63 -4.40 14.34
CA PRO A 140 -33.42 -5.11 13.09
C PRO A 140 -32.93 -6.54 13.36
N SER A 141 -33.54 -7.52 12.71
CA SER A 141 -33.11 -8.92 12.79
C SER A 141 -31.63 -9.08 12.42
N ALA A 142 -30.91 -9.99 13.09
CA ALA A 142 -29.49 -10.22 12.86
C ALA A 142 -29.15 -10.46 11.38
N SER A 143 -30.03 -11.16 10.65
CA SER A 143 -29.88 -11.40 9.21
C SER A 143 -29.84 -10.10 8.40
N VAL A 144 -30.65 -9.10 8.74
CA VAL A 144 -30.67 -7.79 8.07
C VAL A 144 -29.34 -7.06 8.27
N ILE A 145 -28.77 -7.16 9.48
CA ILE A 145 -27.46 -6.57 9.80
C ILE A 145 -26.34 -7.24 9.02
N TRP A 146 -26.37 -8.57 8.88
CA TRP A 146 -25.43 -9.34 8.06
C TRP A 146 -25.53 -8.98 6.58
N PHE A 147 -26.75 -8.91 6.03
CA PHE A 147 -26.93 -8.47 4.64
C PHE A 147 -26.43 -7.06 4.43
N GLN A 148 -26.73 -6.14 5.35
CA GLN A 148 -26.29 -4.76 5.26
C GLN A 148 -24.77 -4.61 5.33
N THR A 149 -24.10 -5.39 6.19
CA THR A 149 -22.63 -5.40 6.29
C THR A 149 -21.97 -6.04 5.08
N LEU A 150 -22.49 -7.17 4.58
CA LEU A 150 -21.99 -7.78 3.33
C LEU A 150 -22.15 -6.82 2.14
N LEU A 151 -23.25 -6.08 2.11
CA LEU A 151 -23.57 -5.11 1.07
C LEU A 151 -22.57 -3.93 1.08
N TYR A 152 -22.27 -3.37 2.25
CA TYR A 152 -21.25 -2.32 2.37
C TYR A 152 -19.82 -2.85 2.15
N ALA A 153 -19.51 -4.04 2.64
CA ALA A 153 -18.18 -4.65 2.46
C ALA A 153 -17.89 -4.89 0.96
N SER A 154 -18.89 -5.36 0.22
CA SER A 154 -18.77 -5.57 -1.22
C SER A 154 -18.55 -4.26 -1.97
N LEU A 155 -19.20 -3.17 -1.56
CA LEU A 155 -19.01 -1.82 -2.10
C LEU A 155 -17.59 -1.27 -1.86
N VAL A 156 -17.08 -1.40 -0.63
CA VAL A 156 -15.71 -0.95 -0.29
C VAL A 156 -14.66 -1.76 -1.04
N CYS A 157 -14.84 -3.07 -1.13
CA CYS A 157 -13.98 -3.95 -1.93
C CYS A 157 -13.95 -3.49 -3.40
N SER A 158 -15.13 -3.17 -3.96
CA SER A 158 -15.29 -2.62 -5.32
C SER A 158 -14.52 -1.32 -5.55
N LEU A 159 -14.53 -0.40 -4.58
CA LEU A 159 -13.78 0.86 -4.61
C LEU A 159 -12.28 0.65 -4.43
N LEU A 160 -11.87 -0.27 -3.57
CA LEU A 160 -10.45 -0.61 -3.38
C LEU A 160 -9.84 -1.18 -4.67
N VAL A 161 -10.58 -2.04 -5.38
CA VAL A 161 -10.14 -2.54 -6.70
C VAL A 161 -10.01 -1.39 -7.70
N ALA A 162 -10.97 -0.46 -7.72
CA ALA A 162 -10.90 0.72 -8.59
C ALA A 162 -9.71 1.64 -8.27
N LEU A 163 -9.44 1.91 -6.98
CA LEU A 163 -8.28 2.69 -6.53
C LEU A 163 -6.97 1.97 -6.82
N GLY A 164 -6.91 0.65 -6.60
CA GLY A 164 -5.77 -0.18 -6.96
C GLY A 164 -5.45 -0.12 -8.45
N ALA A 165 -6.48 -0.10 -9.30
CA ALA A 165 -6.33 0.09 -10.74
C ALA A 165 -5.79 1.47 -11.12
N VAL A 166 -6.28 2.53 -10.49
CA VAL A 166 -5.76 3.89 -10.72
C VAL A 166 -4.31 4.01 -10.24
N LEU A 167 -3.96 3.43 -9.10
CA LEU A 167 -2.58 3.44 -8.58
C LEU A 167 -1.63 2.65 -9.50
N ALA A 168 -2.05 1.49 -10.00
CA ALA A 168 -1.25 0.66 -10.90
C ALA A 168 -1.04 1.28 -12.29
N THR A 169 -1.85 2.28 -12.67
CA THR A 169 -1.72 2.99 -13.95
C THR A 169 -1.07 4.37 -13.82
N GLN A 170 -0.87 4.88 -12.60
CA GLN A 170 -0.21 6.17 -12.32
C GLN A 170 1.26 6.02 -11.86
N TRP A 171 1.68 4.84 -11.43
CA TRP A 171 3.07 4.52 -11.07
C TRP A 171 3.83 3.88 -12.23
#